data_AF-A0A1B7MRX3-F1
#
_entry.id   AF-A0A1B7MRX3-F1
#
_cell.length_a   1.000
_cell.length_b   1.000
_cell.length_c   1.000
_cell.angle_alpha   90.00
_cell.angle_beta   90.00
_cell.angle_gamma   90.00
#
_symmetry.space_group_name_H-M   'P 1'
#
loop_
_entity.id
_entity.type
_entity.pdbx_description
1 polymer ?
#
loop_
_entity_poly.entity_id
_entity_poly.type
_entity_poly.pdbx_seq_one_letter_code
_entity_poly.pdbx_strand_id
1 'polypeptide(L)'
;MRQAPRLFFLSYTSVIFILETLYVAANSRRVWIAFITNWGSLTDPAHVEISLWHDWASVAAMACYIISNWLAEMLMLWRCITLFQNMKNTRWLIPIPCCMFFAVIATSVNLFVNTTKISESTAEMTKAYCVFVVVDLSFNIITTSLITARIMIHRSALRKSIGTHHGREYISIIAMTTEFCMIYAISSVVYLVLYATDNFVQYPFMVVQCQMQVIAPFVLVLRILQGKAWTRRTEADITSQSLPNHVEELPFNFSTTSVRSSEVSTAVFA
;
A
#
# COMPACT_ATOMS: atom_id res chain seq x y z
N MET A 1 28.77 1.91 -1.10
CA MET A 1 27.66 1.94 -0.11
C MET A 1 26.23 1.88 -0.72
N ARG A 2 26.03 1.48 -1.98
CA ARG A 2 24.70 1.43 -2.65
C ARG A 2 23.92 0.09 -2.51
N GLN A 3 24.50 -0.93 -1.87
CA GLN A 3 23.96 -2.30 -1.85
C GLN A 3 23.03 -2.62 -0.68
N ALA A 4 23.23 -1.99 0.49
CA ALA A 4 22.44 -2.25 1.70
C ALA A 4 20.91 -2.12 1.53
N PRO A 5 20.37 -1.06 0.91
CA PRO A 5 18.91 -0.95 0.76
C PRO A 5 18.33 -1.98 -0.21
N ARG A 6 19.08 -2.37 -1.25
CA ARG A 6 18.63 -3.37 -2.23
C ARG A 6 18.55 -4.76 -1.63
N LEU A 7 19.54 -5.13 -0.81
CA LEU A 7 19.55 -6.41 -0.13
C LEU A 7 18.41 -6.53 0.87
N PHE A 8 18.09 -5.45 1.60
CA PHE A 8 16.94 -5.41 2.51
C PHE A 8 15.61 -5.66 1.80
N PHE A 9 15.33 -4.96 0.70
CA PHE A 9 14.10 -5.18 -0.07
C PHE A 9 14.03 -6.60 -0.66
N LEU A 10 15.16 -7.13 -1.12
CA LEU A 10 15.23 -8.49 -1.65
C LEU A 10 14.99 -9.55 -0.57
N SER A 11 15.60 -9.42 0.60
CA SER A 11 15.37 -10.33 1.73
C SER A 11 13.92 -10.27 2.19
N TYR A 12 13.36 -9.06 2.30
CA TYR A 12 11.97 -8.84 2.69
C TYR A 12 10.99 -9.52 1.73
N THR A 13 11.18 -9.33 0.42
CA THR A 13 10.35 -9.97 -0.60
C THR A 13 10.53 -11.49 -0.66
N SER A 14 11.74 -11.99 -0.38
CA SER A 14 11.98 -13.43 -0.30
C SER A 14 11.24 -14.08 0.87
N VAL A 15 11.18 -13.41 2.02
CA VAL A 15 10.41 -13.89 3.19
C VAL A 15 8.93 -13.98 2.85
N ILE A 16 8.36 -12.92 2.26
CA ILE A 16 6.97 -12.91 1.80
C ILE A 16 6.70 -14.05 0.83
N PHE A 17 7.58 -14.27 -0.15
CA PHE A 17 7.46 -15.34 -1.13
C PHE A 17 7.43 -16.73 -0.47
N ILE A 18 8.30 -16.98 0.50
CA ILE A 18 8.35 -18.25 1.22
C ILE A 18 7.05 -18.47 2.01
N LEU A 19 6.57 -17.45 2.72
CA LEU A 19 5.33 -17.53 3.50
C LEU A 19 4.11 -17.82 2.63
N GLU A 20 3.97 -17.12 1.50
CA GLU A 20 2.89 -17.37 0.55
C GLU A 20 2.99 -18.76 -0.10
N THR A 21 4.20 -19.21 -0.41
CA THR A 21 4.40 -20.55 -0.97
C THR A 21 3.96 -21.63 0.03
N LEU A 22 4.27 -21.46 1.31
CA LEU A 22 3.81 -22.36 2.37
C LEU A 22 2.29 -22.33 2.52
N TYR A 23 1.68 -21.14 2.45
CA TYR A 23 0.22 -20.98 2.46
C TYR A 23 -0.44 -21.74 1.29
N VAL A 24 0.03 -21.52 0.06
CA VAL A 24 -0.52 -22.19 -1.12
C VAL A 24 -0.32 -23.71 -1.05
N ALA A 25 0.86 -24.17 -0.63
CA ALA A 25 1.17 -25.59 -0.50
C ALA A 25 0.27 -26.29 0.52
N ALA A 26 0.06 -25.67 1.69
CA ALA A 26 -0.81 -26.21 2.72
C ALA A 26 -2.26 -26.28 2.26
N ASN A 27 -2.81 -25.22 1.65
CA ASN A 27 -4.18 -25.23 1.12
C ASN A 27 -4.35 -26.26 -0.01
N SER A 28 -3.36 -26.38 -0.89
CA SER A 28 -3.36 -27.40 -1.95
C SER A 28 -3.37 -28.81 -1.38
N ARG A 29 -2.60 -29.08 -0.31
CA ARG A 29 -2.64 -30.35 0.42
C ARG A 29 -4.03 -30.64 0.97
N ARG A 30 -4.74 -29.65 1.55
CA ARG A 30 -6.09 -29.87 2.07
C ARG A 30 -7.06 -30.28 0.99
N VAL A 31 -7.08 -29.53 -0.12
CA VAL A 31 -7.96 -29.81 -1.27
C VAL A 31 -7.63 -31.18 -1.85
N TRP A 32 -6.35 -31.54 -1.93
CA TRP A 32 -5.92 -32.87 -2.37
C TRP A 32 -6.48 -33.98 -1.47
N ILE A 33 -6.35 -33.86 -0.15
CA ILE A 33 -6.86 -34.87 0.79
C ILE A 33 -8.39 -34.97 0.70
N ALA A 34 -9.09 -33.84 0.62
CA ALA A 34 -10.54 -33.81 0.57
C ALA A 34 -11.08 -34.45 -0.72
N PHE A 35 -10.55 -34.07 -1.89
CA PHE A 35 -11.12 -34.46 -3.18
C PHE A 35 -10.48 -35.69 -3.82
N ILE A 36 -9.17 -35.92 -3.62
CA ILE A 36 -8.45 -37.04 -4.26
C ILE A 36 -8.34 -38.22 -3.31
N THR A 37 -7.83 -38.01 -2.10
CA THR A 37 -7.57 -39.13 -1.17
C THR A 37 -8.88 -39.76 -0.67
N ASN A 38 -9.92 -38.94 -0.42
CA ASN A 38 -11.24 -39.41 0.00
C ASN A 38 -12.21 -39.61 -1.17
N TRP A 39 -11.69 -39.72 -2.39
CA TRP A 39 -12.51 -39.99 -3.58
C TRP A 39 -13.29 -41.30 -3.41
N GLY A 40 -14.60 -41.25 -3.56
CA GLY A 40 -15.49 -42.42 -3.44
C GLY A 40 -15.83 -42.82 -2.00
N SER A 41 -15.45 -42.03 -1.00
CA SER A 41 -15.99 -42.18 0.36
C SER A 41 -17.48 -41.79 0.40
N LEU A 42 -18.24 -42.34 1.36
CA LEU A 42 -19.66 -42.00 1.55
C LEU A 42 -19.86 -40.54 2.01
N THR A 43 -18.81 -39.91 2.53
CA THR A 43 -18.83 -38.53 3.01
C THR A 43 -18.55 -37.58 1.85
N ASP A 44 -19.35 -36.52 1.72
CA ASP A 44 -19.14 -35.47 0.73
C ASP A 44 -17.73 -34.86 0.88
N PRO A 45 -16.91 -34.82 -0.19
CA PRO A 45 -15.60 -34.17 -0.20
C PRO A 45 -15.60 -32.74 0.36
N ALA A 46 -16.67 -31.98 0.17
CA ALA A 46 -16.80 -30.63 0.73
C ALA A 46 -16.84 -30.63 2.26
N HIS A 47 -17.57 -31.58 2.86
CA HIS A 47 -17.61 -31.74 4.31
C HIS A 47 -16.25 -32.19 4.89
N VAL A 48 -15.53 -33.05 4.17
CA VAL A 48 -14.17 -33.46 4.57
C VAL A 48 -13.22 -32.26 4.51
N GLU A 49 -13.31 -31.41 3.48
CA GLU A 49 -12.49 -30.21 3.35
C GLU A 49 -12.68 -29.26 4.55
N ILE A 50 -13.93 -28.98 4.93
CA ILE A 50 -14.26 -28.11 6.05
C ILE A 50 -13.72 -28.69 7.37
N SER A 51 -13.76 -30.01 7.55
CA SER A 51 -13.20 -30.66 8.74
C SER A 51 -11.68 -30.47 8.87
N LEU A 52 -10.98 -30.30 7.75
CA LEU A 52 -9.53 -30.07 7.71
C LEU A 52 -9.14 -28.62 7.99
N TRP A 53 -10.08 -27.68 8.13
CA TRP A 53 -9.77 -26.28 8.43
C TRP A 53 -9.03 -26.09 9.76
N HIS A 54 -9.22 -27.01 10.71
CA HIS A 54 -8.56 -27.01 12.01
C HIS A 54 -7.30 -27.91 12.05
N ASP A 55 -6.93 -28.55 10.94
CA ASP A 55 -5.67 -29.31 10.85
C ASP A 55 -4.48 -28.39 11.11
N TRP A 56 -3.42 -28.92 11.71
CA TRP A 56 -2.23 -28.15 12.06
C TRP A 56 -1.63 -27.43 10.85
N ALA A 57 -1.72 -28.03 9.65
CA ALA A 57 -1.25 -27.44 8.41
C ALA A 57 -2.08 -26.23 7.99
N SER A 58 -3.40 -26.25 8.21
CA SER A 58 -4.32 -25.15 7.94
C SER A 58 -4.06 -23.97 8.87
N VAL A 59 -3.86 -24.26 10.16
CA VAL A 59 -3.52 -23.25 11.17
C VAL A 59 -2.17 -22.61 10.84
N ALA A 60 -1.17 -23.41 10.47
CA ALA A 60 0.14 -22.91 10.04
C ALA A 60 0.04 -22.07 8.75
N ALA A 61 -0.80 -22.48 7.78
CA ALA A 61 -1.07 -21.71 6.57
C ALA A 61 -1.68 -20.35 6.91
N MET A 62 -2.69 -20.32 7.79
CA MET A 62 -3.32 -19.07 8.24
C MET A 62 -2.32 -18.13 8.91
N ALA A 63 -1.41 -18.66 9.74
CA ALA A 63 -0.33 -17.86 10.33
C ALA A 63 0.59 -17.27 9.25
N CYS A 64 0.99 -18.07 8.27
CA CYS A 64 1.83 -17.61 7.16
C CYS A 64 1.14 -16.48 6.37
N TYR A 65 -0.14 -16.65 6.08
CA TYR A 65 -0.98 -15.65 5.40
C TYR A 65 -1.10 -14.35 6.18
N ILE A 66 -1.38 -14.42 7.48
CA ILE A 66 -1.51 -13.20 8.30
C ILE A 66 -0.18 -12.43 8.36
N ILE A 67 0.93 -13.15 8.51
CA ILE A 67 2.26 -12.52 8.56
C ILE A 67 2.63 -11.91 7.20
N SER A 68 2.41 -12.63 6.08
CA SER A 68 2.67 -12.07 4.75
C SER A 68 1.80 -10.85 4.47
N ASN A 69 0.54 -10.88 4.91
CA ASN A 69 -0.37 -9.74 4.81
C ASN A 69 0.15 -8.51 5.56
N TRP A 70 0.50 -8.66 6.85
CA TRP A 70 1.04 -7.56 7.65
C TRP A 70 2.32 -6.98 7.04
N LEU A 71 3.18 -7.84 6.50
CA LEU A 71 4.37 -7.37 5.80
C LEU A 71 3.95 -6.51 4.61
N ALA A 72 3.10 -7.02 3.71
CA ALA A 72 2.67 -6.31 2.50
C ALA A 72 2.02 -4.95 2.82
N GLU A 73 1.12 -4.91 3.78
CA GLU A 73 0.46 -3.69 4.25
C GLU A 73 1.43 -2.71 4.91
N MET A 74 2.38 -3.21 5.71
CA MET A 74 3.39 -2.36 6.34
C MET A 74 4.25 -1.63 5.30
N LEU A 75 4.54 -2.27 4.15
CA LEU A 75 5.24 -1.61 3.05
C LEU A 75 4.39 -0.50 2.41
N MET A 76 3.09 -0.73 2.24
CA MET A 76 2.16 0.30 1.75
C MET A 76 2.05 1.47 2.73
N LEU A 77 1.93 1.18 4.02
CA LEU A 77 1.88 2.16 5.09
C LEU A 77 3.17 2.99 5.14
N TRP A 78 4.34 2.35 5.07
CA TRP A 78 5.62 3.03 5.04
C TRP A 78 5.72 4.02 3.89
N ARG A 79 5.30 3.62 2.67
CA ARG A 79 5.24 4.52 1.51
C ARG A 79 4.32 5.71 1.74
N CYS A 80 3.15 5.47 2.33
CA CYS A 80 2.22 6.54 2.66
C CYS A 80 2.87 7.52 3.66
N ILE A 81 3.40 7.02 4.77
CA ILE A 81 4.05 7.84 5.80
C ILE A 81 5.18 8.69 5.20
N THR A 82 6.12 8.09 4.47
CA THR A 82 7.24 8.81 3.86
C THR A 82 6.78 9.88 2.88
N LEU A 83 5.71 9.63 2.12
CA LEU A 83 5.15 10.60 1.17
C LEU A 83 4.54 11.83 1.86
N PHE A 84 3.92 11.65 3.03
CA PHE A 84 3.27 12.72 3.80
C PHE A 84 4.20 13.42 4.81
N GLN A 85 5.28 12.77 5.27
CA GLN A 85 6.23 13.32 6.27
C GLN A 85 6.87 14.64 5.85
N ASN A 86 7.09 14.85 4.55
CA ASN A 86 7.77 16.04 4.03
C ASN A 86 6.86 17.28 3.94
N MET A 87 5.59 17.21 4.36
CA MET A 87 4.65 18.34 4.33
C MET A 87 4.12 18.72 5.71
N LYS A 88 4.32 19.98 6.09
CA LYS A 88 3.79 20.52 7.35
C LYS A 88 2.25 20.56 7.39
N ASN A 89 1.57 20.84 6.26
CA ASN A 89 0.12 21.07 6.24
C ASN A 89 -0.73 19.78 6.15
N THR A 90 -0.21 18.69 5.56
CA THR A 90 -0.94 17.41 5.38
C THR A 90 -0.48 16.31 6.32
N ARG A 91 0.40 16.61 7.28
CA ARG A 91 0.88 15.65 8.29
C ARG A 91 -0.24 15.07 9.16
N TRP A 92 -1.33 15.83 9.33
CA TRP A 92 -2.52 15.42 10.07
C TRP A 92 -3.27 14.23 9.46
N LEU A 93 -3.01 13.85 8.22
CA LEU A 93 -3.60 12.67 7.57
C LEU A 93 -2.88 11.36 7.91
N ILE A 94 -1.64 11.40 8.42
CA ILE A 94 -0.83 10.20 8.72
C ILE A 94 -1.46 9.27 9.78
N PRO A 95 -2.10 9.77 10.85
CA PRO A 95 -2.72 8.91 11.85
C PRO A 95 -3.81 7.99 11.28
N ILE A 96 -4.50 8.38 10.21
CA ILE A 96 -5.62 7.62 9.61
C ILE A 96 -5.18 6.22 9.13
N PRO A 97 -4.22 6.08 8.19
CA PRO A 97 -3.75 4.78 7.74
C PRO A 97 -3.04 4.00 8.85
N CYS A 98 -2.41 4.66 9.83
CA CYS A 98 -1.84 3.98 11.00
C CYS A 98 -2.93 3.32 11.86
N CYS A 99 -4.01 4.04 12.19
CA CYS A 99 -5.12 3.50 12.96
C CYS A 99 -5.80 2.33 12.23
N MET A 100 -5.96 2.43 10.91
CA MET A 100 -6.51 1.33 10.11
C MET A 100 -5.59 0.12 10.09
N PHE A 101 -4.29 0.29 9.98
CA PHE A 101 -3.34 -0.82 10.07
C PHE A 101 -3.43 -1.55 11.41
N PHE A 102 -3.58 -0.83 12.52
CA PHE A 102 -3.84 -1.47 13.82
C PHE A 102 -5.18 -2.22 13.85
N ALA A 103 -6.21 -1.71 13.17
CA ALA A 103 -7.49 -2.42 13.02
C ALA A 103 -7.33 -3.72 12.20
N VAL A 104 -6.50 -3.72 11.15
CA VAL A 104 -6.17 -4.94 10.40
C VAL A 104 -5.43 -5.95 11.28
N ILE A 105 -4.45 -5.52 12.08
CA ILE A 105 -3.78 -6.39 13.05
C ILE A 105 -4.77 -6.97 14.05
N ALA A 106 -5.66 -6.15 14.62
CA ALA A 106 -6.64 -6.62 15.60
C ALA A 106 -7.62 -7.65 15.01
N THR A 107 -8.14 -7.40 13.82
CA THR A 107 -9.08 -8.31 13.15
C THR A 107 -8.41 -9.58 12.64
N SER A 108 -7.16 -9.53 12.16
CA SER A 108 -6.40 -10.71 11.77
C SER A 108 -6.01 -11.60 12.96
N VAL A 109 -5.66 -11.02 14.11
CA VAL A 109 -5.47 -11.78 15.36
C VAL A 109 -6.78 -12.45 15.78
N ASN A 110 -7.91 -11.75 15.69
CA ASN A 110 -9.22 -12.35 15.96
C ASN A 110 -9.49 -13.54 15.03
N LEU A 111 -9.27 -13.39 13.72
CA LEU A 111 -9.39 -14.48 12.74
C LEU A 111 -8.49 -15.68 13.10
N PHE A 112 -7.24 -15.43 13.49
CA PHE A 112 -6.32 -16.49 13.88
C PHE A 112 -6.80 -17.27 15.11
N VAL A 113 -7.32 -16.55 16.12
CA VAL A 113 -7.87 -17.18 17.33
C VAL A 113 -9.08 -18.05 17.00
N ASN A 114 -9.98 -17.59 16.10
CA ASN A 114 -11.11 -18.41 15.67
C ASN A 114 -10.67 -19.65 14.88
N THR A 115 -9.56 -19.55 14.14
CA THR A 115 -9.00 -20.69 13.38
C THR A 115 -8.38 -21.77 14.29
N THR A 116 -7.89 -21.39 15.47
CA THR A 116 -7.24 -22.34 16.41
C THR A 116 -8.22 -23.04 17.35
N LYS A 117 -9.44 -22.51 17.50
CA LYS A 117 -10.45 -23.07 18.41
C LYS A 117 -11.31 -24.12 17.72
N ILE A 118 -10.97 -25.39 17.94
CA ILE A 118 -11.69 -26.57 17.44
C ILE A 118 -13.18 -26.59 17.83
N SER A 119 -13.57 -25.87 18.89
CA SER A 119 -14.95 -25.82 19.41
C SER A 119 -15.84 -24.74 18.77
N GLU A 120 -15.31 -23.82 17.97
CA GLU A 120 -16.12 -22.77 17.34
C GLU A 120 -16.78 -23.26 16.05
N SER A 121 -18.03 -22.85 15.84
CA SER A 121 -18.78 -23.17 14.62
C SER A 121 -18.10 -22.58 13.39
N THR A 122 -18.14 -23.28 12.26
CA THR A 122 -17.62 -22.81 10.95
C THR A 122 -18.20 -21.45 10.56
N ALA A 123 -19.39 -21.11 11.05
CA ALA A 123 -20.03 -19.80 10.88
C ALA A 123 -19.24 -18.65 11.55
N GLU A 124 -18.72 -18.85 12.76
CA GLU A 124 -17.96 -17.81 13.48
C GLU A 124 -16.62 -17.53 12.80
N MET A 125 -15.93 -18.59 12.35
CA MET A 125 -14.68 -18.43 11.59
C MET A 125 -14.91 -17.65 10.28
N THR A 126 -15.96 -17.98 9.54
CA THR A 126 -16.26 -17.30 8.26
C THR A 126 -16.69 -15.85 8.48
N LYS A 127 -17.42 -15.56 9.58
CA LYS A 127 -17.75 -14.20 9.99
C LYS A 127 -16.52 -13.40 10.39
N ALA A 128 -15.60 -13.98 11.17
CA ALA A 128 -14.34 -13.34 11.54
C ALA A 128 -13.50 -13.02 10.29
N TYR A 129 -13.47 -13.95 9.32
CA TYR A 129 -12.81 -13.72 8.04
C TYR A 129 -13.46 -12.59 7.24
N CYS A 130 -14.79 -12.53 7.18
CA CYS A 130 -15.51 -11.45 6.52
C CYS A 130 -15.20 -10.08 7.13
N VAL A 131 -15.19 -9.96 8.47
CA VAL A 131 -14.81 -8.72 9.16
C VAL A 131 -13.38 -8.31 8.83
N PHE A 132 -12.44 -9.26 8.85
CA PHE A 132 -11.06 -9.01 8.46
C PHE A 132 -10.97 -8.50 7.01
N VAL A 133 -11.62 -9.16 6.04
CA VAL A 133 -11.61 -8.74 4.62
C VAL A 133 -12.16 -7.32 4.44
N VAL A 134 -13.24 -6.94 5.12
CA VAL A 134 -13.80 -5.58 5.02
C VAL A 134 -12.83 -4.52 5.53
N VAL A 135 -12.15 -4.78 6.65
CA VAL A 135 -11.20 -3.84 7.26
C VAL A 135 -9.94 -3.73 6.39
N ASP A 136 -9.40 -4.85 5.94
CA ASP A 136 -8.24 -4.94 5.05
C ASP A 136 -8.50 -4.24 3.70
N LEU A 137 -9.68 -4.48 3.11
CA LEU A 137 -10.13 -3.79 1.90
C LEU A 137 -10.21 -2.27 2.09
N SER A 138 -10.77 -1.83 3.21
CA SER A 138 -10.90 -0.41 3.54
C SER A 138 -9.54 0.25 3.70
N PHE A 139 -8.59 -0.41 4.38
CA PHE A 139 -7.21 0.05 4.50
C PHE A 139 -6.55 0.20 3.13
N ASN A 140 -6.70 -0.78 2.25
CA ASN A 140 -6.11 -0.75 0.92
C ASN A 140 -6.66 0.39 0.06
N ILE A 141 -7.98 0.58 0.02
CA ILE A 141 -8.63 1.66 -0.74
C ILE A 141 -8.21 3.05 -0.23
N ILE A 142 -8.24 3.25 1.09
CA ILE A 142 -7.89 4.55 1.71
C ILE A 142 -6.40 4.84 1.49
N THR A 143 -5.51 3.89 1.74
CA THR A 143 -4.07 4.10 1.56
C THR A 143 -3.72 4.34 0.09
N THR A 144 -4.30 3.58 -0.83
CA THR A 144 -4.06 3.73 -2.28
C THR A 144 -4.61 5.04 -2.82
N SER A 145 -5.80 5.47 -2.38
CA SER A 145 -6.39 6.76 -2.77
C SER A 145 -5.57 7.93 -2.24
N LEU A 146 -5.10 7.89 -0.99
CA LEU A 146 -4.21 8.90 -0.42
C LEU A 146 -2.90 9.03 -1.20
N ILE A 147 -2.27 7.89 -1.52
CA ILE A 147 -1.06 7.85 -2.35
C ILE A 147 -1.36 8.47 -3.73
N THR A 148 -2.39 7.98 -4.43
CA THR A 148 -2.74 8.40 -5.79
C THR A 148 -3.10 9.89 -5.87
N ALA A 149 -3.95 10.37 -4.99
CA ALA A 149 -4.36 11.78 -4.93
C ALA A 149 -3.15 12.70 -4.75
N ARG A 150 -2.24 12.33 -3.85
CA ARG A 150 -1.02 13.08 -3.60
C ARG A 150 -0.14 13.20 -4.84
N ILE A 151 0.00 12.12 -5.59
CA ILE A 151 0.79 12.08 -6.82
C ILE A 151 0.19 12.96 -7.89
N MET A 152 -1.14 12.93 -8.04
CA MET A 152 -1.84 13.75 -9.02
C MET A 152 -1.68 15.25 -8.72
N ILE A 153 -1.76 15.65 -7.45
CA ILE A 153 -1.53 17.04 -7.00
C ILE A 153 -0.09 17.47 -7.28
N HIS A 154 0.90 16.63 -6.98
CA HIS A 154 2.31 16.95 -7.27
C HIS A 154 2.59 17.01 -8.76
N ARG A 155 1.99 16.13 -9.55
CA ARG A 155 2.12 16.14 -11.02
C ARG A 155 1.52 17.39 -11.64
N SER A 156 0.36 17.87 -11.16
CA SER A 156 -0.25 19.09 -11.70
C SER A 156 0.58 20.32 -11.36
N ALA A 157 1.27 20.33 -10.21
CA ALA A 157 2.24 21.36 -9.85
C ALA A 157 3.54 21.28 -10.67
N LEU A 158 4.13 20.09 -10.82
CA LEU A 158 5.40 19.87 -11.55
C LEU A 158 5.27 20.06 -13.06
N ARG A 159 4.12 19.71 -13.66
CA ARG A 159 3.86 19.94 -15.09
C ARG A 159 3.87 21.43 -15.43
N LYS A 160 3.58 22.31 -14.47
CA LYS A 160 3.63 23.76 -14.65
C LYS A 160 5.06 24.31 -14.60
N SER A 161 6.04 23.60 -14.01
CA SER A 161 7.36 24.18 -13.73
C SER A 161 8.54 23.62 -14.55
N ILE A 162 8.67 22.31 -14.83
CA ILE A 162 10.01 21.74 -15.18
C ILE A 162 10.05 20.74 -16.37
N GLY A 163 8.95 20.49 -17.08
CA GLY A 163 8.97 19.63 -18.29
C GLY A 163 9.03 18.12 -17.99
N THR A 164 8.71 17.31 -19.01
CA THR A 164 8.05 15.99 -18.88
C THR A 164 8.94 14.79 -18.51
N HIS A 165 10.26 14.94 -18.39
CA HIS A 165 11.17 13.80 -18.48
C HIS A 165 11.39 13.00 -17.18
N HIS A 166 11.35 13.63 -15.99
CA HIS A 166 11.63 12.95 -14.71
C HIS A 166 10.39 12.35 -14.01
N GLY A 167 9.16 12.79 -14.36
CA GLY A 167 7.93 12.30 -13.72
C GLY A 167 7.42 10.95 -14.23
N ARG A 168 7.94 10.44 -15.35
CA ARG A 168 7.40 9.26 -16.06
C ARG A 168 7.62 7.95 -15.32
N GLU A 169 8.82 7.75 -14.75
CA GLU A 169 9.19 6.55 -13.98
C GLU A 169 8.32 6.42 -12.71
N TYR A 170 8.12 7.54 -12.00
CA TYR A 170 7.28 7.60 -10.81
C TYR A 170 5.82 7.23 -11.11
N ILE A 171 5.23 7.84 -12.14
CA ILE A 171 3.86 7.53 -12.58
C ILE A 171 3.72 6.05 -12.94
N SER A 172 4.72 5.46 -13.61
CA SER A 172 4.68 4.03 -13.95
C SER A 172 4.61 3.13 -12.72
N ILE A 173 5.34 3.44 -11.66
CA ILE A 173 5.35 2.63 -10.42
C ILE A 173 4.00 2.73 -9.71
N ILE A 174 3.43 3.93 -9.68
CA ILE A 174 2.14 4.16 -9.02
C ILE A 174 1.02 3.54 -9.82
N ALA A 175 0.95 3.80 -11.12
CA ALA A 175 -0.06 3.21 -11.99
C ALA A 175 -0.08 1.69 -11.83
N MET A 176 1.10 1.07 -11.80
CA MET A 176 1.24 -0.36 -11.60
C MET A 176 0.80 -0.80 -10.19
N THR A 177 1.17 -0.07 -9.12
CA THR A 177 0.69 -0.39 -7.75
C THR A 177 -0.84 -0.28 -7.67
N THR A 178 -1.40 0.79 -8.21
CA THR A 178 -2.85 1.05 -8.23
C THR A 178 -3.58 -0.02 -9.03
N GLU A 179 -3.01 -0.52 -10.13
CA GLU A 179 -3.57 -1.62 -10.92
C GLU A 179 -3.75 -2.89 -10.09
N PHE A 180 -2.73 -3.31 -9.31
CA PHE A 180 -2.84 -4.47 -8.44
C PHE A 180 -3.81 -4.24 -7.27
N CYS A 181 -3.85 -3.03 -6.71
CA CYS A 181 -4.84 -2.67 -5.69
C CYS A 181 -6.29 -2.77 -6.22
N MET A 182 -6.53 -2.44 -7.50
CA MET A 182 -7.85 -2.60 -8.12
C MET A 182 -8.23 -4.08 -8.25
N ILE A 183 -7.29 -4.94 -8.68
CA ILE A 183 -7.57 -6.38 -8.82
C ILE A 183 -7.90 -6.99 -7.45
N TYR A 184 -7.11 -6.67 -6.43
CA TYR A 184 -7.40 -7.04 -5.05
C TYR A 184 -8.79 -6.54 -4.62
N ALA A 185 -9.08 -5.25 -4.77
CA ALA A 185 -10.36 -4.67 -4.35
C ALA A 185 -11.56 -5.31 -5.05
N ILE A 186 -11.47 -5.55 -6.36
CA ILE A 186 -12.52 -6.25 -7.13
C ILE A 186 -12.72 -7.66 -6.58
N SER A 187 -11.64 -8.41 -6.38
CA SER A 187 -11.73 -9.78 -5.87
C SER A 187 -12.34 -9.84 -4.47
N SER A 188 -12.01 -8.91 -3.58
CA SER A 188 -12.58 -8.81 -2.24
C SER A 188 -14.06 -8.41 -2.26
N VAL A 189 -14.47 -7.48 -3.13
CA VAL A 189 -15.88 -7.12 -3.29
C VAL A 189 -16.68 -8.31 -3.83
N VAL A 190 -16.16 -9.03 -4.83
CA VAL A 190 -16.82 -10.23 -5.36
C VAL A 190 -16.95 -11.30 -4.27
N TYR A 191 -15.89 -11.53 -3.49
CA TYR A 191 -15.95 -12.42 -2.32
C TYR A 191 -17.06 -12.01 -1.35
N LEU A 192 -17.15 -10.72 -0.97
CA LEU A 192 -18.15 -10.23 -0.02
C LEU A 192 -19.59 -10.40 -0.53
N VAL A 193 -19.82 -10.15 -1.83
CA VAL A 193 -21.13 -10.38 -2.46
C VAL A 193 -21.48 -11.86 -2.45
N LEU A 194 -20.54 -12.73 -2.84
CA LEU A 194 -20.77 -14.17 -2.87
C LEU A 194 -21.04 -14.73 -1.46
N TYR A 195 -20.32 -14.24 -0.45
CA TYR A 195 -20.57 -14.54 0.95
C TYR A 195 -21.96 -14.09 1.41
N ALA A 196 -22.40 -12.90 1.02
CA ALA A 196 -23.74 -12.41 1.35
C ALA A 196 -24.87 -13.23 0.67
N THR A 197 -24.58 -13.85 -0.47
CA THR A 197 -25.52 -14.73 -1.19
C THR A 197 -25.40 -16.21 -0.85
N ASP A 198 -24.54 -16.57 0.11
CA ASP A 198 -24.24 -17.95 0.52
C ASP A 198 -23.85 -18.86 -0.67
N ASN A 199 -23.02 -18.33 -1.58
CA ASN A 199 -22.61 -19.02 -2.79
C ASN A 199 -21.23 -19.67 -2.63
N PHE A 200 -21.13 -20.98 -2.92
CA PHE A 200 -19.88 -21.75 -2.84
C PHE A 200 -18.73 -21.19 -3.70
N VAL A 201 -19.03 -20.38 -4.72
CA VAL A 201 -18.03 -19.73 -5.58
C VAL A 201 -17.19 -18.70 -4.80
N GLN A 202 -17.54 -18.37 -3.55
CA GLN A 202 -16.74 -17.51 -2.68
C GLN A 202 -15.32 -18.05 -2.43
N TYR A 203 -15.12 -19.36 -2.32
CA TYR A 203 -13.83 -19.93 -1.91
C TYR A 203 -12.68 -19.69 -2.92
N PRO A 204 -12.89 -19.82 -4.25
CA PRO A 204 -11.89 -19.38 -5.22
C PRO A 204 -11.49 -17.91 -5.07
N PHE A 205 -12.47 -17.00 -4.89
CA PHE A 205 -12.18 -15.57 -4.75
C PHE A 205 -11.45 -15.26 -3.43
N MET A 206 -11.68 -16.06 -2.39
CA MET A 206 -10.91 -16.02 -1.15
C MET A 206 -9.41 -16.27 -1.41
N VAL A 207 -9.06 -17.24 -2.25
CA VAL A 207 -7.65 -17.53 -2.58
C VAL A 207 -7.08 -16.45 -3.49
N VAL A 208 -7.84 -15.99 -4.49
CA VAL A 208 -7.39 -14.96 -5.43
C VAL A 208 -7.04 -13.67 -4.71
N GLN A 209 -7.89 -13.18 -3.79
CA GLN A 209 -7.60 -11.94 -3.07
C GLN A 209 -6.30 -12.02 -2.27
N CYS A 210 -6.07 -13.14 -1.57
CA CYS A 210 -4.85 -13.36 -0.79
C CYS A 210 -3.61 -13.21 -1.67
N GLN A 211 -3.61 -13.83 -2.85
CA GLN A 211 -2.46 -13.78 -3.76
C GLN A 211 -2.25 -12.38 -4.36
N MET A 212 -3.33 -11.68 -4.72
CA MET A 212 -3.24 -10.37 -5.38
C MET A 212 -2.64 -9.29 -4.48
N GLN A 213 -2.92 -9.35 -3.17
CA GLN A 213 -2.38 -8.41 -2.19
C GLN A 213 -0.84 -8.43 -2.13
N VAL A 214 -0.26 -9.60 -2.36
CA VAL A 214 1.19 -9.82 -2.27
C VAL A 214 1.93 -9.49 -3.58
N ILE A 215 1.23 -9.38 -4.71
CA ILE A 215 1.86 -9.02 -5.99
C ILE A 215 2.40 -7.59 -5.99
N ALA A 216 1.72 -6.66 -5.30
CA ALA A 216 2.15 -5.27 -5.22
C ALA A 216 3.58 -5.07 -4.66
N PRO A 217 3.98 -5.68 -3.51
CA PRO A 217 5.35 -5.58 -3.02
C PRO A 217 6.39 -6.24 -3.96
N PHE A 218 6.06 -7.36 -4.64
CA PHE A 218 6.98 -7.98 -5.62
C PHE A 218 7.33 -7.02 -6.75
N VAL A 219 6.29 -6.41 -7.33
CA VAL A 219 6.43 -5.45 -8.43
C VAL A 219 7.24 -4.23 -8.01
N LEU A 220 7.01 -3.72 -6.81
CA LEU A 220 7.75 -2.59 -6.28
C LEU A 220 9.25 -2.90 -6.17
N VAL A 221 9.60 -4.07 -5.64
CA VAL A 221 11.01 -4.47 -5.51
C VAL A 221 11.66 -4.71 -6.85
N LEU A 222 10.98 -5.34 -7.82
CA LEU A 222 11.48 -5.48 -9.19
C LEU A 222 11.85 -4.12 -9.81
N ARG A 223 11.04 -3.09 -9.57
CA ARG A 223 11.33 -1.73 -10.05
C ARG A 223 12.52 -1.09 -9.33
N ILE A 224 12.70 -1.34 -8.03
CA ILE A 224 13.89 -0.90 -7.27
C ILE A 224 15.16 -1.55 -7.83
N LEU A 225 15.09 -2.85 -8.13
CA LEU A 225 16.22 -3.61 -8.67
C LEU A 225 16.60 -3.17 -10.09
N GLN A 226 15.63 -2.83 -10.93
CA GLN A 226 15.85 -2.27 -12.27
C GLN A 226 16.47 -0.87 -12.26
N GLY A 227 16.72 -0.28 -11.09
CA GLY A 227 17.23 1.11 -10.96
C GLY A 227 16.19 2.16 -11.35
N LYS A 228 14.94 1.74 -11.49
CA LYS A 228 13.80 2.55 -11.94
C LYS A 228 12.97 3.12 -10.80
N ALA A 229 13.20 2.69 -9.55
CA ALA A 229 12.44 3.15 -8.40
C ALA A 229 13.28 3.85 -7.31
N TRP A 230 12.67 4.91 -6.78
CA TRP A 230 12.87 5.55 -5.47
C TRP A 230 14.31 5.53 -4.94
N THR A 231 15.15 6.43 -5.46
CA THR A 231 16.39 6.79 -4.77
C THR A 231 16.11 8.03 -3.91
N ARG A 232 16.76 8.19 -2.75
CA ARG A 232 16.75 9.44 -1.96
C ARG A 232 17.00 10.71 -2.80
N ARG A 233 17.67 10.58 -3.94
CA ARG A 233 17.84 11.63 -4.96
C ARG A 233 16.55 11.98 -5.70
N THR A 234 15.71 11.01 -6.06
CA THR A 234 14.39 11.26 -6.66
C THR A 234 13.48 11.99 -5.66
N GLU A 235 13.51 11.61 -4.38
CA GLU A 235 12.83 12.37 -3.32
C GLU A 235 13.39 13.78 -3.17
N ALA A 236 14.72 13.93 -3.11
CA ALA A 236 15.38 15.22 -2.98
C ALA A 236 15.13 16.12 -4.19
N ASP A 237 15.13 15.60 -5.42
CA ASP A 237 14.83 16.35 -6.65
C ASP A 237 13.35 16.76 -6.72
N ILE A 238 12.43 15.89 -6.30
CA ILE A 238 11.00 16.24 -6.17
C ILE A 238 10.80 17.32 -5.10
N THR A 239 11.57 17.27 -4.02
CA THR A 239 11.43 18.14 -2.85
C THR A 239 12.14 19.49 -3.05
N SER A 240 13.33 19.52 -3.63
CA SER A 240 14.08 20.74 -3.93
C SER A 240 13.40 21.59 -5.00
N GLN A 241 12.68 20.95 -5.93
CA GLN A 241 11.87 21.64 -6.94
C GLN A 241 10.52 22.14 -6.40
N SER A 242 10.15 21.77 -5.17
CA SER A 242 8.91 22.24 -4.51
C SER A 242 9.09 23.54 -3.72
N LEU A 243 10.32 24.06 -3.56
CA LEU A 243 10.56 25.45 -3.17
C LEU A 243 10.75 26.29 -4.44
N PRO A 244 9.76 27.09 -4.87
CA PRO A 244 10.07 28.24 -5.70
C PRO A 244 10.85 29.22 -4.82
N ASN A 245 12.17 29.18 -4.89
CA ASN A 245 12.98 30.35 -4.57
C ASN A 245 12.74 31.40 -5.66
N HIS A 246 11.55 32.01 -5.68
CA HIS A 246 11.40 33.37 -6.17
C HIS A 246 11.90 34.29 -5.06
N VAL A 247 13.22 34.31 -4.88
CA VAL A 247 13.89 35.58 -4.58
C VAL A 247 14.43 36.02 -5.93
N GLU A 248 13.53 36.58 -6.73
CA GLU A 248 13.94 37.50 -7.78
C GLU A 248 14.48 38.72 -7.03
N GLU A 249 15.79 38.75 -6.79
CA GLU A 249 16.47 40.00 -6.45
C GLU A 249 16.26 40.94 -7.64
N LEU A 250 15.19 41.73 -7.57
CA LEU A 250 15.02 42.90 -8.40
C LEU A 250 16.29 43.76 -8.20
N PRO A 251 17.04 44.11 -9.26
CA PRO A 251 18.07 45.12 -9.14
C PRO A 251 17.36 46.45 -8.85
N PHE A 252 17.29 46.81 -7.57
CA PHE A 252 16.83 48.12 -7.12
C PHE A 252 17.93 49.13 -7.46
N ASN A 253 17.99 49.53 -8.73
CA ASN A 253 18.75 50.69 -9.16
C ASN A 253 18.04 51.93 -8.63
N PHE A 254 18.38 52.32 -7.40
CA PHE A 254 18.06 53.64 -6.85
C PHE A 254 19.24 54.57 -7.11
N SER A 255 19.32 55.07 -8.35
CA SER A 255 20.11 56.26 -8.66
C SER A 255 19.26 57.49 -8.35
N THR A 256 19.41 58.01 -7.12
CA THR A 256 19.09 59.41 -6.80
C THR A 256 20.11 59.95 -5.79
N THR A 257 21.13 60.58 -6.38
CA THR A 257 21.69 61.88 -6.03
C THR A 257 22.00 62.18 -4.55
N SER A 258 23.29 62.30 -4.25
CA SER A 258 23.83 62.85 -3.02
C SER A 258 23.44 64.32 -2.81
N VAL A 259 23.12 64.61 -1.56
CA VAL A 259 22.88 65.91 -0.91
C VAL A 259 23.91 66.98 -1.25
N ARG A 260 23.44 68.22 -1.51
CA ARG A 260 24.12 69.44 -1.03
C ARG A 260 23.12 70.59 -0.83
N SER A 261 23.04 71.04 0.41
CA SER A 261 22.37 72.25 0.89
C SER A 261 23.19 73.51 0.60
N SER A 262 22.56 74.56 0.08
CA SER A 262 22.92 75.97 0.35
C SER A 262 21.89 76.95 -0.23
N GLU A 263 21.26 77.71 0.68
CA GLU A 263 21.00 79.16 0.63
C GLU A 263 20.05 79.80 -0.40
N VAL A 264 18.91 80.30 0.14
CA VAL A 264 18.37 81.68 0.08
C VAL A 264 18.79 82.56 -1.12
N SER A 265 17.83 82.94 -1.99
CA SER A 265 17.48 84.35 -2.25
C SER A 265 16.27 84.53 -3.18
N THR A 266 15.45 85.50 -2.82
CA THR A 266 14.34 86.16 -3.51
C THR A 266 14.61 86.60 -4.97
N ALA A 267 13.62 86.47 -5.86
CA ALA A 267 13.14 87.56 -6.73
C ALA A 267 11.97 87.12 -7.65
N VAL A 268 10.83 87.77 -7.44
CA VAL A 268 9.75 87.98 -8.42
C VAL A 268 10.22 89.07 -9.39
N PHE A 269 10.00 88.90 -10.69
CA PHE A 269 9.95 90.03 -11.63
C PHE A 269 8.59 90.01 -12.32
N ALA A 270 7.91 91.15 -12.24
CA ALA A 270 6.83 91.66 -13.09
C ALA A 270 5.70 90.69 -13.49
#